data_AF-A0A968L3W0-F1
#
_entry.id   AF-A0A968L3W0-F1
#
_cell.length_a   1.000
_cell.length_b   1.000
_cell.length_c   1.000
_cell.angle_alpha   90.00
_cell.angle_beta   90.00
_cell.angle_gamma   90.00
#
_symmetry.space_group_name_H-M   'P 1'
#
loop_
_entity.id
_entity.type
_entity.pdbx_description
1 polymer ?
#
loop_
_entity_poly.entity_id
_entity_poly.type
_entity_poly.pdbx_seq_one_letter_code
_entity_poly.pdbx_strand_id
1 'polypeptide(L)'
;MSRTISAGNSPRIKVDTIGGDLSIVGWDGADILVKGDDEEIRLEQNGEEVSLSCGGDLSLRVPKESSFEFETIGGDGSIRGVQGNIELREIAGDLSVRDVNSIAIGTVRADFSLRGAKGNLYVKNAQGDVSVRDVDGNISLDSIANDLALRGARGNIRVNVGADVIIYLDPKPDGSYAVVAGDDVLLVLPPNANATLSMQGDRIEFDWPDIEPDEDATERVVVLGNGSAKISLSAGGDVRVSNRADAGEFAQEFGNFAGLNFDWSGFGERISRQVERATAQAARRAEEAARRAERHAERHARKWKANVNVGRWNWDLGPKGVPTPSVPSSEPVAEEERLAILKMLAEKKITAAQAEELLKALEGGK
;
A
#
# COMPACT_ATOMS: atom_id res chain seq x y z
N MET A 1 7.87 -6.82 -15.19
CA MET A 1 9.02 -5.97 -15.62
C MET A 1 9.38 -5.02 -14.48
N SER A 2 10.53 -4.35 -14.54
CA SER A 2 10.93 -3.35 -13.53
C SER A 2 11.39 -2.05 -14.18
N ARG A 3 10.81 -0.93 -13.76
CA ARG A 3 11.14 0.42 -14.22
C ARG A 3 11.64 1.26 -13.06
N THR A 4 12.70 2.02 -13.26
CA THR A 4 13.21 2.98 -12.27
C THR A 4 12.92 4.40 -12.76
N ILE A 5 12.44 5.26 -11.87
CA ILE A 5 12.29 6.70 -12.11
C ILE A 5 13.02 7.49 -11.02
N SER A 6 13.65 8.60 -11.41
CA SER A 6 14.27 9.53 -10.46
C SER A 6 13.21 10.52 -10.00
N ALA A 7 12.87 10.53 -8.71
CA ALA A 7 11.77 11.34 -8.18
C ALA A 7 12.18 12.26 -7.01
N GLY A 8 13.47 12.30 -6.67
CA GLY A 8 13.97 13.06 -5.53
C GLY A 8 13.72 12.34 -4.20
N ASN A 9 14.03 12.99 -3.08
CA ASN A 9 13.96 12.34 -1.76
C ASN A 9 12.56 12.31 -1.15
N SER A 10 11.67 13.23 -1.54
CA SER A 10 10.33 13.40 -0.96
C SER A 10 9.25 13.58 -2.04
N PRO A 11 9.11 12.65 -2.99
CA PRO A 11 8.11 12.78 -4.04
C PRO A 11 6.69 12.64 -3.49
N ARG A 12 5.75 13.30 -4.17
CA ARG A 12 4.31 13.16 -3.94
C ARG A 12 3.75 12.18 -4.96
N ILE A 13 3.28 11.03 -4.49
CA ILE A 13 2.84 9.93 -5.36
C ILE A 13 1.32 9.79 -5.25
N LYS A 14 0.62 10.08 -6.33
CA LYS A 14 -0.82 9.86 -6.46
C LYS A 14 -1.05 8.53 -7.15
N VAL A 15 -1.83 7.67 -6.53
CA VAL A 15 -2.13 6.34 -7.04
C VAL A 15 -3.64 6.23 -7.22
N ASP A 16 -4.08 6.25 -8.47
CA ASP A 16 -5.51 6.27 -8.80
C ASP A 16 -6.16 4.89 -8.61
N THR A 17 -5.77 3.91 -9.42
CA THR A 17 -6.33 2.56 -9.32
C THR A 17 -5.22 1.54 -9.34
N ILE A 18 -5.20 0.63 -8.35
CA ILE A 18 -4.48 -0.64 -8.37
C ILE A 18 -5.52 -1.76 -8.41
N GLY A 19 -5.56 -2.55 -9.48
CA GLY A 19 -6.56 -3.61 -9.62
C GLY A 19 -6.28 -4.87 -8.79
N GLY A 20 -5.01 -5.11 -8.43
CA GLY A 20 -4.57 -6.24 -7.60
C GLY A 20 -3.94 -5.82 -6.27
N ASP A 21 -2.93 -6.58 -5.86
CA ASP A 21 -2.23 -6.37 -4.58
C ASP A 21 -1.16 -5.26 -4.68
N LEU A 22 -0.96 -4.52 -3.59
CA LEU A 22 0.01 -3.44 -3.49
C LEU A 22 1.08 -3.72 -2.43
N SER A 23 2.35 -3.73 -2.84
CA SER A 23 3.50 -3.79 -1.93
C SER A 23 4.35 -2.53 -2.03
N ILE A 24 4.59 -1.83 -0.92
CA ILE A 24 5.44 -0.63 -0.87
C ILE A 24 6.51 -0.78 0.20
N VAL A 25 7.75 -0.49 -0.18
CA VAL A 25 8.90 -0.49 0.73
C VAL A 25 9.69 0.81 0.60
N GLY A 26 9.76 1.56 1.70
CA GLY A 26 10.63 2.72 1.87
C GLY A 26 12.11 2.33 1.89
N TRP A 27 12.97 3.10 1.21
CA TRP A 27 14.43 2.91 1.23
C TRP A 27 15.19 4.22 1.17
N ASP A 28 16.49 4.16 1.43
CA ASP A 28 17.38 5.34 1.50
C ASP A 28 17.78 5.90 0.12
N GLY A 29 17.25 5.36 -0.98
CA GLY A 29 17.47 5.87 -2.33
C GLY A 29 16.50 6.99 -2.71
N ALA A 30 16.89 7.82 -3.67
CA ALA A 30 16.08 8.91 -4.23
C ALA A 30 15.25 8.49 -5.47
N ASP A 31 15.33 7.21 -5.83
CA ASP A 31 14.65 6.66 -6.98
C ASP A 31 13.43 5.84 -6.55
N ILE A 32 12.41 5.83 -7.39
CA ILE A 32 11.28 4.92 -7.28
C ILE A 32 11.51 3.74 -8.23
N LEU A 33 11.54 2.54 -7.67
CA LEU A 33 11.54 1.29 -8.44
C LEU A 33 10.11 0.77 -8.50
N VAL A 34 9.57 0.66 -9.71
CA VAL A 34 8.24 0.17 -10.01
C VAL A 34 8.36 -1.23 -10.59
N LYS A 35 7.62 -2.19 -10.04
CA LYS A 35 7.54 -3.56 -10.54
C LYS A 35 6.08 -3.98 -10.69
N GLY A 36 5.74 -4.46 -11.87
CA GLY A 36 4.43 -5.00 -12.22
C GLY A 36 4.40 -5.37 -13.69
N ASP A 37 3.20 -5.48 -14.25
CA ASP A 37 3.02 -5.65 -15.69
C ASP A 37 3.07 -4.30 -16.40
N ASP A 38 4.03 -4.12 -17.32
CA ASP A 38 4.25 -2.84 -18.00
C ASP A 38 3.06 -2.46 -18.90
N GLU A 39 2.29 -3.44 -19.39
CA GLU A 39 1.10 -3.18 -20.21
C GLU A 39 -0.07 -2.62 -19.38
N GLU A 40 -0.05 -2.87 -18.07
CA GLU A 40 -1.08 -2.44 -17.14
C GLU A 40 -0.69 -1.19 -16.34
N ILE A 41 0.60 -0.85 -16.29
CA ILE A 41 1.11 0.32 -15.55
C ILE A 41 1.04 1.59 -16.41
N ARG A 42 0.30 2.58 -15.91
CA ARG A 42 0.35 3.96 -16.38
C ARG A 42 1.12 4.79 -15.36
N LEU A 43 2.20 5.42 -15.81
CA LEU A 43 3.06 6.24 -14.98
C LEU A 43 3.35 7.55 -15.69
N GLU A 44 3.01 8.66 -15.04
CA GLU A 44 3.32 10.01 -15.46
C GLU A 44 4.10 10.73 -14.35
N GLN A 45 5.12 11.49 -14.72
CA GLN A 45 5.92 12.26 -13.77
C GLN A 45 6.02 13.71 -14.22
N ASN A 46 5.72 14.63 -13.30
CA ASN A 46 5.93 16.06 -13.49
C ASN A 46 6.71 16.61 -12.29
N GLY A 47 8.04 16.67 -12.41
CA GLY A 47 8.92 17.05 -11.31
C GLY A 47 8.86 16.04 -10.16
N GLU A 48 8.46 16.50 -8.98
CA GLU A 48 8.33 15.69 -7.76
C GLU A 48 6.93 15.05 -7.60
N GLU A 49 5.99 15.35 -8.49
CA GLU A 49 4.68 14.70 -8.53
C GLU A 49 4.71 13.51 -9.49
N VAL A 50 4.30 12.34 -8.99
CA VAL A 50 4.22 11.09 -9.74
C VAL A 50 2.78 10.59 -9.68
N SER A 51 2.17 10.40 -10.84
CA SER A 51 0.85 9.79 -10.98
C SER A 51 1.00 8.35 -11.46
N LEU A 52 0.33 7.42 -10.79
CA LEU A 52 0.45 6.00 -11.02
C LEU A 52 -0.92 5.31 -11.06
N SER A 53 -1.09 4.38 -11.99
CA SER A 53 -2.22 3.43 -12.00
C SER A 53 -1.72 2.08 -12.53
N CYS A 54 -2.26 0.99 -12.01
CA CYS A 54 -1.94 -0.37 -12.43
C CYS A 54 -3.20 -1.22 -12.46
N GLY A 55 -3.43 -1.95 -13.56
CA GLY A 55 -4.57 -2.88 -13.69
C GLY A 55 -4.49 -4.14 -12.81
N GLY A 56 -3.31 -4.47 -12.30
CA GLY A 56 -3.05 -5.68 -11.52
C GLY A 56 -2.17 -5.41 -10.30
N ASP A 57 -1.29 -6.36 -10.01
CA ASP A 57 -0.39 -6.31 -8.85
C ASP A 57 0.77 -5.32 -9.05
N LEU A 58 1.08 -4.57 -8.01
CA LEU A 58 2.10 -3.54 -8.04
C LEU A 58 3.04 -3.62 -6.83
N SER A 59 4.34 -3.61 -7.10
CA SER A 59 5.38 -3.48 -6.07
C SER A 59 6.22 -2.22 -6.31
N LEU A 60 6.32 -1.37 -5.29
CA LEU A 60 7.08 -0.13 -5.30
C LEU A 60 8.18 -0.16 -4.24
N ARG A 61 9.36 0.31 -4.63
CA ARG A 61 10.40 0.74 -3.68
C ARG A 61 10.57 2.24 -3.80
N VAL A 62 10.36 2.99 -2.72
CA VAL A 62 10.21 4.44 -2.76
C VAL A 62 11.09 5.15 -1.73
N PRO A 63 11.59 6.37 -2.00
CA PRO A 63 12.27 7.17 -0.99
C PRO A 63 11.47 7.20 0.33
N LYS A 64 12.14 7.11 1.48
CA LYS A 64 11.44 7.07 2.77
C LYS A 64 10.51 8.26 2.99
N GLU A 65 10.87 9.46 2.52
CA GLU A 65 10.05 10.67 2.70
C GLU A 65 8.96 10.83 1.63
N SER A 66 8.68 9.80 0.82
CA SER A 66 7.56 9.82 -0.13
C SER A 66 6.22 9.96 0.59
N SER A 67 5.37 10.85 0.11
CA SER A 67 3.96 10.95 0.53
C SER A 67 3.05 10.32 -0.50
N PHE A 68 1.96 9.69 -0.06
CA PHE A 68 1.02 9.01 -0.92
C PHE A 68 -0.41 9.50 -0.77
N GLU A 69 -1.13 9.53 -1.88
CA GLU A 69 -2.57 9.64 -1.97
C GLU A 69 -3.08 8.46 -2.83
N PHE A 70 -3.71 7.47 -2.20
CA PHE A 70 -4.30 6.31 -2.86
C PHE A 70 -5.80 6.49 -2.96
N GLU A 71 -6.34 6.31 -4.17
CA GLU A 71 -7.77 6.35 -4.42
C GLU A 71 -8.39 4.95 -4.24
N THR A 72 -7.89 3.92 -4.92
CA THR A 72 -8.40 2.54 -4.74
C THR A 72 -7.33 1.46 -4.90
N ILE A 73 -7.35 0.48 -3.98
CA ILE A 73 -6.59 -0.78 -4.06
C ILE A 73 -7.59 -1.94 -4.08
N GLY A 74 -7.57 -2.72 -5.17
CA GLY A 74 -8.51 -3.81 -5.43
C GLY A 74 -8.21 -5.12 -4.71
N GLY A 75 -6.95 -5.34 -4.32
CA GLY A 75 -6.51 -6.49 -3.53
C GLY A 75 -6.02 -6.10 -2.13
N ASP A 76 -5.02 -6.84 -1.66
CA ASP A 76 -4.38 -6.65 -0.36
C ASP A 76 -3.24 -5.60 -0.44
N GLY A 77 -2.98 -4.90 0.67
CA GLY A 77 -2.01 -3.80 0.75
C GLY A 77 -0.96 -4.05 1.83
N SER A 78 0.31 -3.85 1.49
CA SER A 78 1.42 -3.90 2.45
C SER A 78 2.33 -2.69 2.27
N ILE A 79 2.31 -1.76 3.24
CA ILE A 79 3.14 -0.55 3.23
C ILE A 79 4.16 -0.61 4.37
N ARG A 80 5.45 -0.45 4.06
CA ARG A 80 6.53 -0.52 5.05
C ARG A 80 7.52 0.62 4.90
N GLY A 81 7.86 1.31 5.99
CA GLY A 81 9.01 2.21 6.06
C GLY A 81 8.82 3.57 5.37
N VAL A 82 7.60 4.04 5.22
CA VAL A 82 7.26 5.31 4.56
C VAL A 82 7.02 6.41 5.60
N GLN A 83 7.86 7.43 5.62
CA GLN A 83 7.86 8.53 6.58
C GLN A 83 7.10 9.78 6.09
N GLY A 84 6.77 9.86 4.80
CA GLY A 84 5.78 10.83 4.33
C GLY A 84 4.37 10.47 4.80
N ASN A 85 3.43 11.41 4.65
CA ASN A 85 2.03 11.17 4.98
C ASN A 85 1.39 10.22 3.97
N ILE A 86 0.51 9.34 4.46
CA ILE A 86 -0.25 8.40 3.63
C ILE A 86 -1.73 8.70 3.78
N GLU A 87 -2.39 8.98 2.67
CA GLU A 87 -3.85 9.06 2.57
C GLU A 87 -4.33 7.92 1.68
N LEU A 88 -5.23 7.08 2.17
CA LEU A 88 -5.79 5.94 1.45
C LEU A 88 -7.32 6.02 1.51
N ARG A 89 -7.98 6.23 0.37
CA ARG A 89 -9.45 6.32 0.35
C ARG A 89 -10.09 4.95 0.54
N GLU A 90 -9.73 3.95 -0.26
CA GLU A 90 -10.35 2.63 -0.18
C GLU A 90 -9.39 1.49 -0.52
N ILE A 91 -9.47 0.41 0.26
CA ILE A 91 -8.85 -0.88 -0.04
C ILE A 91 -9.87 -2.01 0.14
N ALA A 92 -9.94 -2.90 -0.85
CA ALA A 92 -10.89 -4.00 -0.87
C ALA A 92 -10.44 -5.24 -0.08
N GLY A 93 -9.14 -5.49 0.02
CA GLY A 93 -8.56 -6.57 0.80
C GLY A 93 -8.01 -6.13 2.15
N ASP A 94 -7.07 -6.92 2.67
CA ASP A 94 -6.40 -6.69 3.94
C ASP A 94 -5.35 -5.58 3.82
N LEU A 95 -5.12 -4.82 4.90
CA LEU A 95 -4.11 -3.77 4.94
C LEU A 95 -3.11 -3.98 6.07
N SER A 96 -1.83 -4.15 5.73
CA SER A 96 -0.71 -4.23 6.67
C SER A 96 0.21 -3.03 6.52
N VAL A 97 0.35 -2.24 7.58
CA VAL A 97 1.15 -1.02 7.59
C VAL A 97 2.19 -1.10 8.69
N ARG A 98 3.44 -0.75 8.37
CA ARG A 98 4.56 -0.84 9.31
C ARG A 98 5.55 0.30 9.17
N ASP A 99 6.00 0.82 10.32
CA ASP A 99 7.03 1.85 10.42
C ASP A 99 6.73 3.07 9.53
N VAL A 100 5.57 3.69 9.75
CA VAL A 100 5.12 4.87 9.00
C VAL A 100 5.12 6.13 9.86
N ASN A 101 4.88 7.29 9.24
CA ASN A 101 4.65 8.53 9.97
C ASN A 101 3.17 8.68 10.36
N SER A 102 2.38 9.42 9.57
CA SER A 102 0.94 9.57 9.76
C SER A 102 0.18 8.86 8.64
N ILE A 103 -0.96 8.28 8.98
CA ILE A 103 -1.81 7.57 8.03
C ILE A 103 -3.29 7.89 8.27
N ALA A 104 -3.99 8.22 7.19
CA ALA A 104 -5.43 8.46 7.15
C ALA A 104 -6.07 7.50 6.14
N ILE A 105 -7.05 6.72 6.59
CA ILE A 105 -7.72 5.70 5.79
C ILE A 105 -9.23 5.95 5.77
N GLY A 106 -9.83 5.94 4.59
CA GLY A 106 -11.28 6.01 4.40
C GLY A 106 -11.95 4.68 4.73
N THR A 107 -11.68 3.64 3.94
CA THR A 107 -12.32 2.33 4.12
C THR A 107 -11.33 1.19 3.89
N VAL A 108 -11.30 0.24 4.83
CA VAL A 108 -10.73 -1.10 4.67
C VAL A 108 -11.88 -2.11 4.66
N ARG A 109 -12.05 -2.89 3.59
CA ARG A 109 -13.17 -3.85 3.48
C ARG A 109 -12.91 -5.21 4.12
N ALA A 110 -11.67 -5.49 4.51
CA ALA A 110 -11.30 -6.65 5.29
C ALA A 110 -10.52 -6.18 6.52
N ASP A 111 -9.42 -6.85 6.86
CA ASP A 111 -8.73 -6.58 8.12
C ASP A 111 -7.65 -5.51 8.01
N PHE A 112 -7.36 -4.84 9.14
CA PHE A 112 -6.33 -3.81 9.21
C PHE A 112 -5.32 -4.09 10.33
N SER A 113 -4.03 -4.06 9.98
CA SER A 113 -2.92 -4.15 10.92
C SER A 113 -1.97 -2.97 10.77
N LEU A 114 -1.71 -2.27 11.87
CA LEU A 114 -0.69 -1.24 11.98
C LEU A 114 0.33 -1.61 13.05
N ARG A 115 1.62 -1.50 12.71
CA ARG A 115 2.72 -1.59 13.65
C ARG A 115 3.71 -0.44 13.45
N GLY A 116 3.75 0.51 14.36
CA GLY A 116 4.67 1.64 14.31
C GLY A 116 4.15 2.76 13.43
N ALA A 117 3.55 3.78 14.06
CA ALA A 117 3.25 5.06 13.45
C ALA A 117 3.76 6.20 14.33
N LYS A 118 4.66 7.03 13.80
CA LYS A 118 5.23 8.19 14.53
C LYS A 118 4.28 9.37 14.66
N GLY A 119 3.24 9.40 13.82
CA GLY A 119 2.23 10.44 13.80
C GLY A 119 0.85 9.91 14.15
N ASN A 120 -0.18 10.56 13.60
CA ASN A 120 -1.56 10.20 13.90
C ASN A 120 -2.04 9.03 13.03
N LEU A 121 -2.97 8.25 13.60
CA LEU A 121 -3.76 7.25 12.90
C LEU A 121 -5.22 7.72 12.82
N TYR A 122 -5.74 7.81 11.60
CA TYR A 122 -7.17 7.97 11.35
C TYR A 122 -7.68 6.83 10.47
N VAL A 123 -8.75 6.18 10.89
CA VAL A 123 -9.50 5.20 10.08
C VAL A 123 -10.98 5.52 10.20
N LYS A 124 -11.63 5.82 9.08
CA LYS A 124 -13.06 6.09 9.06
C LYS A 124 -13.87 4.80 9.16
N ASN A 125 -13.61 3.81 8.31
CA ASN A 125 -14.29 2.51 8.36
C ASN A 125 -13.29 1.34 8.22
N ALA A 126 -13.43 0.31 9.05
CA ALA A 126 -12.87 -1.01 8.78
C ALA A 126 -13.97 -2.08 8.96
N GLN A 127 -14.13 -2.95 7.97
CA GLN A 127 -15.17 -3.99 7.99
C GLN A 127 -14.71 -5.31 8.64
N GLY A 128 -13.41 -5.52 8.76
CA GLY A 128 -12.83 -6.65 9.48
C GLY A 128 -12.26 -6.26 10.84
N ASP A 129 -11.31 -7.07 11.30
CA ASP A 129 -10.65 -6.91 12.59
C ASP A 129 -9.53 -5.86 12.50
N VAL A 130 -9.32 -5.13 13.60
CA VAL A 130 -8.29 -4.07 13.65
C VAL A 130 -7.25 -4.37 14.73
N SER A 131 -5.99 -4.41 14.30
CA SER A 131 -4.82 -4.52 15.18
C SER A 131 -3.94 -3.28 15.10
N VAL A 132 -3.79 -2.57 16.20
CA VAL A 132 -2.94 -1.37 16.26
C VAL A 132 -1.86 -1.54 17.32
N ARG A 133 -0.61 -1.35 16.92
CA ARG A 133 0.54 -1.37 17.82
C ARG A 133 1.45 -0.17 17.59
N ASP A 134 1.89 0.43 18.69
CA ASP A 134 2.93 1.46 18.74
C ASP A 134 2.59 2.69 17.88
N VAL A 135 1.69 3.54 18.40
CA VAL A 135 1.32 4.81 17.76
C VAL A 135 1.66 5.96 18.69
N ASP A 136 2.50 6.87 18.21
CA ASP A 136 3.00 8.02 18.97
C ASP A 136 1.96 9.14 19.07
N GLY A 137 1.21 9.35 17.99
CA GLY A 137 0.18 10.38 17.89
C GLY A 137 -1.19 9.93 18.39
N ASN A 138 -2.20 10.71 18.03
CA ASN A 138 -3.59 10.40 18.35
C ASN A 138 -4.13 9.27 17.46
N ILE A 139 -5.04 8.48 18.02
CA ILE A 139 -5.76 7.42 17.32
C ILE A 139 -7.24 7.79 17.27
N SER A 140 -7.80 7.81 16.06
CA SER A 140 -9.25 7.95 15.84
C SER A 140 -9.73 6.86 14.88
N LEU A 141 -10.58 5.97 15.38
CA LEU A 141 -11.22 4.89 14.61
C LEU A 141 -12.74 5.10 14.69
N ASP A 142 -13.35 5.58 13.60
CA ASP A 142 -14.74 6.06 13.66
C ASP A 142 -15.79 4.93 13.61
N SER A 143 -15.50 3.85 12.88
CA SER A 143 -16.37 2.68 12.79
C SER A 143 -15.56 1.43 12.43
N ILE A 144 -15.38 0.54 13.40
CA ILE A 144 -14.84 -0.81 13.20
C ILE A 144 -16.00 -1.79 13.32
N ALA A 145 -16.19 -2.70 12.37
CA ALA A 145 -17.34 -3.59 12.37
C ALA A 145 -17.18 -4.76 13.36
N ASN A 146 -15.98 -5.35 13.41
CA ASN A 146 -15.66 -6.48 14.29
C ASN A 146 -14.80 -5.99 15.47
N ASP A 147 -13.71 -6.69 15.77
CA ASP A 147 -12.95 -6.49 17.00
C ASP A 147 -11.79 -5.49 16.86
N LEU A 148 -11.38 -4.91 17.98
CA LEU A 148 -10.20 -4.06 18.10
C LEU A 148 -9.22 -4.59 19.15
N ALA A 149 -7.97 -4.76 18.72
CA ALA A 149 -6.84 -5.02 19.60
C ALA A 149 -5.81 -3.89 19.51
N LEU A 150 -5.61 -3.13 20.59
CA LEU A 150 -4.77 -1.93 20.61
C LEU A 150 -3.74 -1.96 21.74
N ARG A 151 -2.47 -1.70 21.43
CA ARG A 151 -1.39 -1.57 22.42
C ARG A 151 -0.38 -0.48 22.02
N GLY A 152 0.20 0.18 23.02
CA GLY A 152 1.33 1.10 22.79
C GLY A 152 0.91 2.43 22.16
N ALA A 153 -0.32 2.88 22.42
CA ALA A 153 -0.76 4.23 22.08
C ALA A 153 -0.19 5.26 23.05
N ARG A 154 0.44 6.32 22.54
CA ARG A 154 1.01 7.41 23.34
C ARG A 154 0.19 8.70 23.29
N GLY A 155 -0.66 8.88 22.28
CA GLY A 155 -1.60 10.00 22.17
C GLY A 155 -2.95 9.75 22.81
N ASN A 156 -3.93 10.58 22.44
CA ASN A 156 -5.33 10.40 22.82
C ASN A 156 -5.99 9.31 21.96
N ILE A 157 -7.04 8.69 22.46
CA ILE A 157 -7.76 7.61 21.78
C ILE A 157 -9.25 7.96 21.67
N ARG A 158 -9.81 7.81 20.48
CA ARG A 158 -11.25 7.77 20.23
C ARG A 158 -11.56 6.60 19.32
N VAL A 159 -12.28 5.60 19.82
CA VAL A 159 -12.62 4.41 19.03
C VAL A 159 -14.08 4.04 19.21
N ASN A 160 -14.69 3.56 18.12
CA ASN A 160 -16.05 3.03 18.09
C ASN A 160 -16.04 1.71 17.30
N VAL A 161 -16.38 0.64 18.00
CA VAL A 161 -16.17 -0.74 17.58
C VAL A 161 -17.49 -1.50 17.73
N GLY A 162 -17.84 -2.32 16.73
CA GLY A 162 -19.11 -3.02 16.66
C GLY A 162 -19.19 -4.29 17.49
N ALA A 163 -18.04 -4.90 17.80
CA ALA A 163 -17.91 -6.09 18.64
C ALA A 163 -16.99 -5.80 19.84
N ASP A 164 -15.94 -6.60 20.03
CA ASP A 164 -15.10 -6.59 21.24
C ASP A 164 -13.90 -5.64 21.15
N VAL A 165 -13.45 -5.14 22.31
CA VAL A 165 -12.30 -4.25 22.40
C VAL A 165 -11.31 -4.72 23.48
N ILE A 166 -10.05 -4.95 23.09
CA ILE A 166 -8.92 -5.15 24.00
C ILE A 166 -7.93 -3.99 23.86
N ILE A 167 -7.71 -3.25 24.95
CA ILE A 167 -6.79 -2.11 24.99
C ILE A 167 -5.78 -2.27 26.12
N TYR A 168 -4.49 -2.27 25.77
CA TYR A 168 -3.39 -2.09 26.71
C TYR A 168 -2.95 -0.62 26.70
N LEU A 169 -3.21 0.08 27.79
CA LEU A 169 -2.99 1.53 27.89
C LEU A 169 -2.08 1.89 29.05
N ASP A 170 -1.07 2.70 28.77
CA ASP A 170 -0.33 3.46 29.77
C ASP A 170 -0.79 4.94 29.67
N PRO A 171 -1.74 5.37 30.52
CA PRO A 171 -2.39 6.66 30.33
C PRO A 171 -1.45 7.82 30.71
N LYS A 172 -1.34 8.82 29.84
CA LYS A 172 -0.58 10.04 30.12
C LYS A 172 -1.39 11.05 30.95
N PRO A 173 -0.73 11.93 31.72
CA PRO A 173 -1.40 13.05 32.37
C PRO A 173 -2.22 13.88 31.37
N ASP A 174 -3.44 14.24 31.76
CA ASP A 174 -4.41 14.97 30.94
C ASP A 174 -4.78 14.27 29.62
N GLY A 175 -4.45 12.97 29.49
CA GLY A 175 -4.87 12.14 28.37
C GLY A 175 -6.38 11.94 28.33
N SER A 176 -6.94 11.89 27.12
CA SER A 176 -8.36 11.63 26.90
C SER A 176 -8.53 10.36 26.07
N TYR A 177 -9.28 9.40 26.62
CA TYR A 177 -9.48 8.09 26.04
C TYR A 177 -10.98 7.78 26.04
N ALA A 178 -11.56 7.64 24.85
CA ALA A 178 -12.97 7.31 24.66
C ALA A 178 -13.08 6.02 23.85
N VAL A 179 -13.71 5.02 24.44
CA VAL A 179 -13.84 3.67 23.89
C VAL A 179 -15.32 3.30 23.92
N VAL A 180 -15.85 2.98 22.74
CA VAL A 180 -17.20 2.42 22.58
C VAL A 180 -17.06 1.07 21.89
N ALA A 181 -17.65 0.04 22.50
CA ALA A 181 -17.76 -1.31 21.99
C ALA A 181 -19.24 -1.71 21.90
N GLY A 182 -19.59 -2.49 20.88
CA GLY A 182 -20.93 -3.06 20.76
C GLY A 182 -21.12 -4.24 21.71
N ASP A 183 -20.05 -5.00 21.95
CA ASP A 183 -20.02 -6.13 22.88
C ASP A 183 -19.11 -5.77 24.07
N ASP A 184 -18.01 -6.49 24.31
CA ASP A 184 -17.23 -6.40 25.54
C ASP A 184 -16.01 -5.45 25.45
N VAL A 185 -15.59 -4.88 26.59
CA VAL A 185 -14.36 -4.08 26.71
C VAL A 185 -13.43 -4.67 27.77
N LEU A 186 -12.21 -5.04 27.37
CA LEU A 186 -11.10 -5.32 28.27
C LEU A 186 -10.06 -4.18 28.22
N LEU A 187 -9.98 -3.41 29.30
CA LEU A 187 -8.93 -2.41 29.51
C LEU A 187 -7.85 -2.96 30.45
N VAL A 188 -6.62 -2.99 29.98
CA VAL A 188 -5.45 -3.35 30.78
C VAL A 188 -4.62 -2.10 31.07
N LEU A 189 -4.41 -1.81 32.34
CA LEU A 189 -3.65 -0.66 32.84
C LEU A 189 -2.43 -1.11 33.66
N PRO A 190 -1.35 -0.32 33.75
CA PRO A 190 -0.30 -0.60 34.71
C PRO A 190 -0.81 -0.37 36.15
N PRO A 191 -0.28 -1.10 37.17
CA PRO A 191 -0.73 -0.97 38.56
C PRO A 191 -0.63 0.44 39.16
N ASN A 192 0.23 1.29 38.60
CA ASN A 192 0.47 2.67 39.02
C ASN A 192 -0.22 3.71 38.12
N ALA A 193 -1.21 3.31 37.32
CA ALA A 193 -1.97 4.21 36.46
C ALA A 193 -2.66 5.34 37.25
N ASN A 194 -2.71 6.54 36.66
CA ASN A 194 -3.34 7.72 37.23
C ASN A 194 -4.49 8.19 36.34
N ALA A 195 -5.69 7.67 36.57
CA ALA A 195 -6.83 7.89 35.68
C ALA A 195 -8.15 7.95 36.44
N THR A 196 -9.06 8.79 35.96
CA THR A 196 -10.48 8.73 36.27
C THR A 196 -11.17 7.92 35.19
N LEU A 197 -11.73 6.77 35.57
CA LEU A 197 -12.47 5.88 34.69
C LEU A 197 -13.97 6.10 34.89
N SER A 198 -14.68 6.37 33.81
CA SER A 198 -16.13 6.34 33.72
C SER A 198 -16.50 5.13 32.86
N MET A 199 -17.25 4.19 33.42
CA MET A 199 -17.54 2.91 32.80
C MET A 199 -19.06 2.70 32.74
N GLN A 200 -19.53 2.17 31.62
CA GLN A 200 -20.90 1.76 31.41
C GLN A 200 -20.92 0.43 30.64
N GLY A 201 -21.72 -0.53 31.12
CA GLY A 201 -21.90 -1.85 30.52
C GLY A 201 -22.93 -2.68 31.29
N ASP A 202 -23.19 -3.91 30.83
CA ASP A 202 -24.11 -4.84 31.47
C ASP A 202 -23.56 -5.39 32.80
N ARG A 203 -22.25 -5.65 32.85
CA ARG A 203 -21.49 -5.96 34.06
C ARG A 203 -20.18 -5.19 34.07
N ILE A 204 -19.78 -4.70 35.24
CA ILE A 204 -18.50 -4.01 35.41
C ILE A 204 -17.62 -4.78 36.38
N GLU A 205 -16.56 -5.39 35.85
CA GLU A 205 -15.57 -6.12 36.63
C GLU A 205 -14.28 -5.31 36.76
N PHE A 206 -13.83 -5.09 37.99
CA PHE A 206 -12.67 -4.27 38.28
C PHE A 206 -11.64 -5.05 39.10
N ASP A 207 -10.67 -5.66 38.42
CA ASP A 207 -9.61 -6.43 39.06
C ASP A 207 -8.54 -5.50 39.65
N TRP A 208 -8.77 -5.03 40.88
CA TRP A 208 -7.79 -4.22 41.58
C TRP A 208 -7.79 -4.52 43.08
N PRO A 209 -6.61 -4.73 43.71
CA PRO A 209 -6.54 -5.15 45.11
C PRO A 209 -7.26 -4.23 46.11
N ASP A 210 -7.24 -2.92 45.84
CA ASP A 210 -7.72 -1.89 46.76
C ASP A 210 -9.12 -1.34 46.39
N ILE A 211 -9.80 -1.97 45.43
CA ILE A 211 -11.12 -1.52 44.97
C ILE A 211 -12.11 -2.65 45.18
N GLU A 212 -13.10 -2.38 46.02
CA GLU A 212 -14.17 -3.35 46.29
C GLU A 212 -14.98 -3.61 45.01
N PRO A 213 -15.29 -4.88 44.70
CA PRO A 213 -16.17 -5.20 43.58
C PRO A 213 -17.57 -4.65 43.83
N ASP A 214 -18.26 -4.31 42.74
CA ASP A 214 -19.66 -3.88 42.76
C ASP A 214 -20.37 -4.67 41.67
N GLU A 215 -20.95 -5.80 42.05
CA GLU A 215 -21.47 -6.81 41.12
C GLU A 215 -22.76 -6.37 40.40
N ASP A 216 -23.45 -5.36 40.95
CA ASP A 216 -24.73 -4.87 40.43
C ASP A 216 -24.59 -3.56 39.62
N ALA A 217 -23.38 -3.00 39.52
CA ALA A 217 -23.15 -1.73 38.84
C ALA A 217 -23.12 -1.88 37.31
N THR A 218 -24.06 -1.21 36.64
CA THR A 218 -24.07 -1.00 35.18
C THR A 218 -23.43 0.31 34.75
N GLU A 219 -23.24 1.23 35.71
CA GLU A 219 -22.49 2.48 35.56
C GLU A 219 -21.59 2.66 36.78
N ARG A 220 -20.31 2.95 36.56
CA ARG A 220 -19.36 3.09 37.67
C ARG A 220 -18.26 4.09 37.33
N VAL A 221 -17.94 4.95 38.31
CA VAL A 221 -16.80 5.86 38.24
C VAL A 221 -15.76 5.44 39.26
N VAL A 222 -14.51 5.24 38.81
CA VAL A 222 -13.38 4.87 39.65
C VAL A 222 -12.23 5.85 39.44
N VAL A 223 -11.59 6.28 40.52
CA VAL A 223 -10.40 7.13 40.47
C VAL A 223 -9.19 6.32 40.90
N LEU A 224 -8.23 6.16 39.99
CA LEU A 224 -6.93 5.57 40.23
C LEU A 224 -5.87 6.67 40.44
N GLY A 225 -5.05 6.51 41.48
CA GLY A 225 -3.99 7.47 41.81
C GLY A 225 -4.54 8.88 42.00
N ASN A 226 -4.01 9.84 41.25
CA ASN A 226 -4.48 11.24 41.28
C ASN A 226 -5.59 11.57 40.26
N GLY A 227 -6.03 10.60 39.44
CA GLY A 227 -7.09 10.79 38.46
C GLY A 227 -6.75 11.65 37.23
N SER A 228 -5.45 11.86 36.91
CA SER A 228 -5.01 12.82 35.88
C SER A 228 -5.49 12.53 34.45
N ALA A 229 -5.60 11.27 34.05
CA ALA A 229 -6.14 10.90 32.74
C ALA A 229 -7.66 10.71 32.82
N LYS A 230 -8.36 10.93 31.70
CA LYS A 230 -9.80 10.68 31.58
C LYS A 230 -10.05 9.51 30.64
N ILE A 231 -10.64 8.45 31.16
CA ILE A 231 -10.98 7.24 30.42
C ILE A 231 -12.50 7.05 30.48
N SER A 232 -13.14 7.00 29.32
CA SER A 232 -14.57 6.70 29.17
C SER A 232 -14.71 5.39 28.41
N LEU A 233 -15.32 4.39 29.05
CA LEU A 233 -15.61 3.08 28.48
C LEU A 233 -17.12 2.90 28.40
N SER A 234 -17.62 2.53 27.23
CA SER A 234 -19.02 2.14 27.01
C SER A 234 -19.01 0.83 26.26
N ALA A 235 -19.60 -0.19 26.85
CA ALA A 235 -19.80 -1.52 26.25
C ALA A 235 -21.30 -1.77 26.12
N GLY A 236 -21.72 -2.48 25.08
CA GLY A 236 -23.05 -3.08 25.05
C GLY A 236 -23.12 -4.38 25.86
N GLY A 237 -21.97 -5.01 26.11
CA GLY A 237 -21.79 -6.12 27.04
C GLY A 237 -20.99 -5.72 28.29
N ASP A 238 -20.00 -6.53 28.65
CA ASP A 238 -19.26 -6.41 29.90
C ASP A 238 -18.06 -5.45 29.78
N VAL A 239 -17.80 -4.68 30.83
CA VAL A 239 -16.57 -3.86 30.97
C VAL A 239 -15.68 -4.50 32.02
N ARG A 240 -14.49 -4.92 31.62
CA ARG A 240 -13.45 -5.44 32.51
C ARG A 240 -12.24 -4.52 32.53
N VAL A 241 -11.79 -4.15 33.72
CA VAL A 241 -10.55 -3.39 33.93
C VAL A 241 -9.60 -4.23 34.77
N SER A 242 -8.37 -4.41 34.28
CA SER A 242 -7.36 -5.23 34.97
C SER A 242 -6.00 -4.55 35.03
N ASN A 243 -5.26 -4.78 36.12
CA ASN A 243 -3.86 -4.37 36.25
C ASN A 243 -2.85 -5.46 35.84
N ARG A 244 -3.35 -6.62 35.40
CA ARG A 244 -2.57 -7.78 35.04
C ARG A 244 -2.13 -7.71 33.58
N ALA A 245 -0.82 -7.73 33.33
CA ALA A 245 -0.27 -7.65 31.97
C ALA A 245 -0.60 -8.86 31.08
N ASP A 246 -0.96 -10.00 31.68
CA ASP A 246 -1.38 -11.23 31.03
C ASP A 246 -2.90 -11.31 30.81
N ALA A 247 -3.68 -10.31 31.23
CA ALA A 247 -5.15 -10.38 31.20
C ALA A 247 -5.73 -10.69 29.81
N GLY A 248 -5.13 -10.18 28.73
CA GLY A 248 -5.59 -10.49 27.38
C GLY A 248 -5.26 -11.91 26.91
N GLU A 249 -4.29 -12.61 27.53
CA GLU A 249 -4.04 -14.03 27.26
C GLU A 249 -5.16 -14.92 27.82
N PHE A 250 -5.87 -14.42 28.83
CA PHE A 250 -7.01 -15.08 29.45
C PHE A 250 -8.35 -14.50 28.99
N ALA A 251 -8.38 -13.57 28.01
CA ALA A 251 -9.61 -12.93 27.53
C ALA A 251 -10.70 -13.95 27.14
N GLN A 252 -10.31 -15.08 26.54
CA GLN A 252 -11.22 -16.17 26.16
C GLN A 252 -11.92 -16.85 27.35
N GLU A 253 -11.45 -16.66 28.58
CA GLU A 253 -12.07 -17.18 29.81
C GLU A 253 -13.16 -16.26 30.36
N PHE A 254 -13.23 -15.01 29.90
CA PHE A 254 -14.09 -13.96 30.48
C PHE A 254 -15.27 -13.54 29.59
N GLY A 255 -15.42 -14.14 28.40
CA GLY A 255 -16.46 -13.79 27.44
C GLY A 255 -16.23 -14.46 26.09
N ASN A 256 -17.09 -14.18 25.10
CA ASN A 256 -16.92 -14.70 23.75
C ASN A 256 -15.93 -13.85 22.91
N PHE A 257 -14.84 -13.40 23.52
CA PHE A 257 -13.60 -12.97 22.83
C PHE A 257 -12.98 -14.09 21.95
N ALA A 258 -13.67 -15.24 21.82
CA ALA A 258 -13.36 -16.41 21.03
C ALA A 258 -13.48 -16.11 19.53
N GLY A 259 -12.51 -15.36 19.06
CA GLY A 259 -12.30 -14.88 17.68
C GLY A 259 -10.93 -14.20 17.61
N LEU A 260 -10.52 -13.61 18.75
CA LEU A 260 -9.19 -13.09 19.03
C LEU A 260 -8.18 -14.24 19.23
N ASN A 261 -7.98 -15.05 18.19
CA ASN A 261 -6.81 -15.92 18.04
C ASN A 261 -5.60 -15.03 17.66
N PHE A 262 -5.37 -13.99 18.47
CA PHE A 262 -4.56 -12.83 18.15
C PHE A 262 -3.08 -13.18 18.32
N ASP A 263 -2.52 -13.80 17.28
CA ASP A 263 -1.09 -13.77 17.04
C ASP A 263 -0.68 -12.33 16.71
N TRP A 264 -0.51 -11.54 17.77
CA TRP A 264 0.01 -10.18 17.77
C TRP A 264 1.28 -10.06 16.90
N SER A 265 2.13 -11.10 16.90
CA SER A 265 3.33 -11.17 16.07
C SER A 265 3.04 -11.41 14.59
N GLY A 266 2.17 -12.37 14.27
CA GLY A 266 2.07 -12.95 12.94
C GLY A 266 0.97 -12.38 12.04
N PHE A 267 -0.01 -11.64 12.55
CA PHE A 267 -1.13 -11.14 11.72
C PHE A 267 -0.67 -10.27 10.53
N GLY A 268 -0.04 -9.13 10.80
CA GLY A 268 0.51 -8.27 9.75
C GLY A 268 1.67 -8.90 8.97
N GLU A 269 2.37 -9.91 9.52
CA GLU A 269 3.40 -10.66 8.79
C GLU A 269 2.81 -11.66 7.79
N ARG A 270 1.62 -12.23 8.05
CA ARG A 270 0.93 -13.11 7.11
C ARG A 270 0.45 -12.32 5.90
N ILE A 271 -0.24 -11.20 6.13
CA ILE A 271 -0.71 -10.28 5.07
C ILE A 271 0.49 -9.78 4.26
N SER A 272 1.53 -9.24 4.91
CA SER A 272 2.74 -8.78 4.20
C SER A 272 3.40 -9.89 3.36
N ARG A 273 3.54 -11.11 3.90
CA ARG A 273 4.14 -12.22 3.15
C ARG A 273 3.27 -12.70 1.99
N GLN A 274 1.95 -12.66 2.14
CA GLN A 274 1.00 -13.03 1.10
C GLN A 274 1.09 -12.04 -0.06
N VAL A 275 0.97 -10.75 0.22
CA VAL A 275 1.13 -9.64 -0.74
C VAL A 275 2.49 -9.70 -1.45
N GLU A 276 3.59 -9.83 -0.71
CA GLU A 276 4.94 -9.91 -1.28
C GLU A 276 5.11 -11.12 -2.20
N ARG A 277 4.45 -12.26 -1.90
CA ARG A 277 4.48 -13.46 -2.76
C ARG A 277 3.62 -13.31 -3.99
N ALA A 278 2.40 -12.79 -3.86
CA ALA A 278 1.47 -12.59 -4.95
C ALA A 278 2.07 -11.64 -6.00
N THR A 279 2.48 -10.45 -5.57
CA THR A 279 3.12 -9.44 -6.41
C THR A 279 4.40 -9.97 -7.09
N ALA A 280 5.24 -10.73 -6.37
CA ALA A 280 6.45 -11.32 -6.96
C ALA A 280 6.15 -12.43 -7.98
N GLN A 281 5.11 -13.23 -7.78
CA GLN A 281 4.69 -14.26 -8.74
C GLN A 281 4.07 -13.65 -9.99
N ALA A 282 3.23 -12.62 -9.84
CA ALA A 282 2.67 -11.87 -10.95
C ALA A 282 3.79 -11.26 -11.81
N ALA A 283 4.77 -10.60 -11.18
CA ALA A 283 5.91 -10.03 -11.89
C ALA A 283 6.71 -11.07 -12.69
N ARG A 284 6.94 -12.27 -12.13
CA ARG A 284 7.63 -13.37 -12.84
C ARG A 284 6.82 -13.89 -14.02
N ARG A 285 5.51 -14.06 -13.87
CA ARG A 285 4.63 -14.53 -14.95
C ARG A 285 4.61 -13.54 -16.11
N ALA A 286 4.53 -12.24 -15.82
CA ALA A 286 4.59 -11.18 -16.82
C ALA A 286 5.93 -11.20 -17.57
N GLU A 287 7.06 -11.32 -16.87
CA GLU A 287 8.38 -11.41 -17.52
C GLU A 287 8.52 -12.65 -18.42
N GLU A 288 8.02 -13.81 -17.98
CA GLU A 288 8.06 -15.00 -18.81
C GLU A 288 7.14 -14.89 -20.03
N ALA A 289 5.95 -14.30 -19.89
CA ALA A 289 5.04 -14.04 -20.99
C ALA A 289 5.67 -13.10 -22.03
N ALA A 290 6.29 -12.00 -21.57
CA ALA A 290 7.02 -11.06 -22.42
C ALA A 290 8.18 -11.76 -23.17
N ARG A 291 9.02 -12.55 -22.49
CA ARG A 291 10.10 -13.31 -23.14
C ARG A 291 9.56 -14.34 -24.13
N ARG A 292 8.41 -14.97 -23.86
CA ARG A 292 7.78 -15.89 -24.81
C ARG A 292 7.30 -15.13 -26.05
N ALA A 293 6.61 -14.01 -25.87
CA ALA A 293 6.14 -13.15 -26.95
C ALA A 293 7.30 -12.65 -27.83
N GLU A 294 8.39 -12.20 -27.22
CA GLU A 294 9.61 -11.76 -27.93
C GLU A 294 10.23 -12.88 -28.77
N ARG A 295 10.37 -14.09 -28.21
CA ARG A 295 10.87 -15.26 -28.96
C ARG A 295 9.91 -15.72 -30.07
N HIS A 296 8.61 -15.49 -29.93
CA HIS A 296 7.65 -15.76 -31.00
C HIS A 296 7.75 -14.70 -32.10
N ALA A 297 7.83 -13.42 -31.73
CA ALA A 297 8.05 -12.32 -32.67
C ALA A 297 9.37 -12.48 -33.45
N GLU A 298 10.47 -12.83 -32.79
CA GLU A 298 11.76 -13.12 -33.45
C GLU A 298 11.67 -14.31 -34.41
N ARG A 299 10.92 -15.36 -34.04
CA ARG A 299 10.72 -16.54 -34.92
C ARG A 299 9.88 -16.21 -36.14
N HIS A 300 8.89 -15.33 -36.01
CA HIS A 300 8.09 -14.85 -37.13
C HIS A 300 8.85 -13.83 -37.99
N ALA A 301 9.71 -12.99 -37.40
CA ALA A 301 10.61 -12.09 -38.12
C ALA A 301 11.69 -12.83 -38.91
N ARG A 302 12.23 -13.94 -38.37
CA ARG A 302 13.22 -14.78 -39.07
C ARG A 302 12.62 -15.65 -40.19
N LYS A 303 11.30 -15.91 -40.18
CA LYS A 303 10.61 -16.70 -41.22
C LYS A 303 10.17 -15.90 -42.45
N TRP A 304 10.28 -14.57 -42.45
CA TRP A 304 9.90 -13.71 -43.59
C TRP A 304 11.11 -13.22 -44.41
N LYS A 305 12.12 -14.08 -44.60
CA LYS A 305 13.12 -13.99 -45.68
C LYS A 305 13.41 -15.39 -46.23
N ALA A 306 12.48 -15.95 -47.00
CA ALA A 306 12.77 -17.08 -47.87
C ALA A 306 11.76 -17.10 -49.03
N ASN A 307 12.26 -16.85 -50.24
CA ASN A 307 11.58 -17.20 -51.48
C ASN A 307 11.15 -18.67 -51.42
N VAL A 308 9.88 -18.95 -51.68
CA VAL A 308 9.41 -20.30 -51.99
C VAL A 308 9.25 -20.39 -53.50
N ASN A 309 10.12 -21.17 -54.13
CA ASN A 309 10.02 -21.54 -55.53
C ASN A 309 9.57 -23.01 -55.61
N VAL A 310 8.38 -23.29 -56.13
CA VAL A 310 7.88 -24.66 -56.39
C VAL A 310 7.10 -24.70 -57.71
N GLY A 311 7.79 -24.95 -58.82
CA GLY A 311 7.18 -25.48 -60.05
C GLY A 311 6.04 -24.66 -60.69
N ARG A 312 5.41 -25.26 -61.72
CA ARG A 312 4.67 -24.61 -62.83
C ARG A 312 3.31 -23.96 -62.49
N TRP A 313 3.05 -23.50 -61.28
CA TRP A 313 1.75 -22.90 -60.93
C TRP A 313 1.92 -21.60 -60.15
N ASN A 314 1.40 -20.51 -60.71
CA ASN A 314 1.42 -19.15 -60.15
C ASN A 314 0.05 -18.87 -59.52
N TRP A 315 -0.01 -18.63 -58.21
CA TRP A 315 -1.22 -18.16 -57.54
C TRP A 315 -0.96 -16.78 -56.92
N ASP A 316 -1.63 -15.79 -57.51
CA ASP A 316 -1.65 -14.40 -57.09
C ASP A 316 -2.79 -14.22 -56.07
N LEU A 317 -2.44 -13.81 -54.85
CA LEU A 317 -3.39 -13.34 -53.84
C LEU A 317 -2.85 -12.03 -53.25
N GLY A 318 -2.73 -11.03 -54.13
CA GLY A 318 -2.64 -9.63 -53.74
C GLY A 318 -3.95 -9.09 -53.12
N PRO A 319 -3.87 -8.04 -52.29
CA PRO A 319 -4.87 -7.70 -51.29
C PRO A 319 -5.94 -6.72 -51.81
N LYS A 320 -7.17 -6.80 -51.29
CA LYS A 320 -8.19 -5.74 -51.46
C LYS A 320 -8.47 -5.01 -50.15
N GLY A 321 -7.85 -3.83 -50.04
CA GLY A 321 -8.47 -2.54 -49.69
C GLY A 321 -9.04 -2.29 -48.29
N VAL A 322 -8.31 -1.53 -47.47
CA VAL A 322 -8.79 -0.45 -46.56
C VAL A 322 -7.65 0.60 -46.44
N PRO A 323 -7.91 1.93 -46.41
CA PRO A 323 -6.92 2.94 -46.80
C PRO A 323 -5.98 3.36 -45.67
N THR A 324 -4.72 3.63 -46.02
CA THR A 324 -3.73 4.30 -45.18
C THR A 324 -3.52 5.75 -45.66
N PRO A 325 -3.28 6.72 -44.76
CA PRO A 325 -2.89 8.06 -45.18
C PRO A 325 -1.48 8.01 -45.80
N SER A 326 -1.30 8.77 -46.87
CA SER A 326 -0.07 8.87 -47.64
C SER A 326 1.05 9.57 -46.85
N VAL A 327 2.16 8.88 -46.66
CA VAL A 327 3.48 9.49 -46.43
C VAL A 327 4.33 9.21 -47.67
N PRO A 328 4.89 10.24 -48.34
CA PRO A 328 5.50 10.07 -49.66
C PRO A 328 6.81 9.28 -49.60
N SER A 329 7.01 8.45 -50.62
CA SER A 329 8.23 7.73 -50.95
C SER A 329 9.46 8.65 -51.01
N SER A 330 10.50 8.32 -50.27
CA SER A 330 11.87 8.74 -50.61
C SER A 330 12.52 7.63 -51.43
N GLU A 331 13.08 8.00 -52.57
CA GLU A 331 13.73 7.10 -53.53
C GLU A 331 14.92 6.36 -52.88
N PRO A 332 15.18 5.09 -53.26
CA PRO A 332 16.26 4.27 -52.71
C PRO A 332 17.68 4.81 -52.98
N VAL A 333 17.81 5.85 -53.81
CA VAL A 333 19.10 6.48 -54.15
C VAL A 333 19.62 7.37 -53.01
N ALA A 334 18.73 8.00 -52.23
CA ALA A 334 19.13 8.93 -51.16
C ALA A 334 19.77 8.23 -49.94
N GLU A 335 19.45 6.96 -49.70
CA GLU A 335 19.94 6.22 -48.54
C GLU A 335 21.36 5.67 -48.76
N GLU A 336 21.70 5.30 -50.00
CA GLU A 336 23.05 4.90 -50.38
C GLU A 336 24.04 6.08 -50.32
N GLU A 337 23.63 7.26 -50.78
CA GLU A 337 24.48 8.46 -50.76
C GLU A 337 24.75 8.95 -49.33
N ARG A 338 23.77 8.84 -48.42
CA ARG A 338 23.96 9.10 -46.98
C ARG A 338 24.96 8.16 -46.34
N LEU A 339 24.88 6.86 -46.66
CA LEU A 339 25.81 5.87 -46.12
C LEU A 339 27.24 6.11 -46.61
N ALA A 340 27.42 6.56 -47.84
CA ALA A 340 28.74 6.92 -48.38
C ALA A 340 29.36 8.12 -47.62
N ILE A 341 28.57 9.15 -47.30
CA ILE A 341 29.03 10.32 -46.54
C ILE A 341 29.43 9.92 -45.12
N LEU A 342 28.63 9.11 -44.43
CA LEU A 342 28.94 8.62 -43.09
C LEU A 342 30.22 7.76 -43.08
N LYS A 343 30.45 6.97 -44.13
CA LYS A 343 31.69 6.20 -44.28
C LYS A 343 32.90 7.12 -44.47
N MET A 344 32.78 8.21 -45.24
CA MET A 344 33.85 9.19 -45.42
C MET A 344 34.18 9.94 -44.12
N LEU A 345 33.18 10.21 -43.26
CA LEU A 345 33.38 10.80 -41.93
C LEU A 345 34.11 9.82 -40.99
N ALA A 346 33.71 8.54 -41.00
CA ALA A 346 34.36 7.49 -40.22
C ALA A 346 35.83 7.27 -40.63
N GLU A 347 36.12 7.38 -41.92
CA GLU A 347 37.47 7.31 -42.49
C GLU A 347 38.27 8.61 -42.32
N LYS A 348 37.70 9.64 -41.66
CA LYS A 348 38.28 10.99 -41.46
C LYS A 348 38.71 11.69 -42.76
N LYS A 349 38.11 11.31 -43.89
CA LYS A 349 38.36 11.92 -45.21
C LYS A 349 37.65 13.28 -45.35
N ILE A 350 36.61 13.49 -44.56
CA ILE A 350 35.86 14.75 -44.46
C ILE A 350 35.70 15.12 -42.98
N THR A 351 35.52 16.42 -42.72
CA THR A 351 35.22 16.93 -41.37
C THR A 351 33.73 16.80 -41.04
N ALA A 352 33.38 16.84 -39.76
CA ALA A 352 31.98 16.78 -39.31
C ALA A 352 31.12 17.90 -39.95
N ALA A 353 31.67 19.12 -40.07
CA ALA A 353 30.98 20.24 -40.71
C ALA A 353 30.71 19.99 -42.21
N GLN A 354 31.66 19.37 -42.92
CA GLN A 354 31.48 19.01 -44.35
C GLN A 354 30.47 17.87 -44.53
N ALA A 355 30.46 16.89 -43.63
CA ALA A 355 29.47 15.81 -43.67
C ALA A 355 28.05 16.34 -43.47
N GLU A 356 27.87 17.29 -42.55
CA GLU A 356 26.59 17.94 -42.28
C GLU A 356 26.08 18.75 -43.48
N GLU A 357 26.97 19.48 -44.16
CA GLU A 357 26.64 20.25 -45.38
C GLU A 357 26.19 19.33 -46.54
N LEU A 358 26.86 18.20 -46.74
CA LEU A 358 26.50 17.21 -47.77
C LEU A 358 25.19 16.48 -47.47
N LEU A 359 24.93 16.13 -46.21
CA LEU A 359 23.66 15.51 -45.79
C LEU A 359 22.49 16.49 -45.96
N LYS A 360 22.71 17.77 -45.67
CA LYS A 360 21.70 18.82 -45.85
C LYS A 360 21.38 19.08 -47.32
N ALA A 361 22.38 19.01 -48.21
CA ALA A 361 22.18 19.10 -49.66
C ALA A 361 21.33 17.94 -50.22
N LEU A 362 21.50 16.74 -49.67
CA LEU A 362 20.69 15.55 -50.01
C LEU A 362 19.24 15.63 -49.52
N GLU A 363 19.00 16.32 -48.40
CA GLU A 363 17.65 16.52 -47.83
C GLU A 363 16.89 17.69 -48.46
N GLY A 364 17.61 18.68 -49.01
CA GLY A 364 17.03 19.89 -49.60
C GLY A 364 16.59 19.77 -51.06
N GLY A 365 16.82 18.64 -51.72
CA GLY A 365 16.41 18.39 -53.11
C GLY A 365 15.02 17.76 -53.19
N LYS A 366 13.96 18.55 -53.02
CA LYS A 366 12.58 18.19 -53.40
C LYS A 366 11.94 19.27 -54.23
#